data_AF-A0A6S6M8W2-F1
#
_entry.id   AF-A0A6S6M8W2-F1
#
_cell.length_a   1.000
_cell.length_b   1.000
_cell.length_c   1.000
_cell.angle_alpha   90.00
_cell.angle_beta   90.00
_cell.angle_gamma   90.00
#
_symmetry.space_group_name_H-M   'P 1'
#
loop_
_entity.id
_entity.type
_entity.pdbx_description
1 polymer ?
#
loop_
_entity_poly.entity_id
_entity_poly.type
_entity_poly.pdbx_seq_one_letter_code
_entity_poly.pdbx_strand_id
1 'polypeptide(L)'
;MSVPVVKETCPQVGVFFVVQGRVILDTVSVAQGEPYGEAIEHGGHHDFHEQLTPSTPNERIFKVRPYDYFPRGRVVYFPVPNTFRLYADRCLGPDTLRQVAELFHLAGQNVEHAFDEHYQCARCNRNYLL
;
A
#
# COMPACT_ATOMS: atom_id res chain seq x y z
N MET A 1 -0.68 9.96 -37.95
CA MET A 1 -1.40 9.31 -36.83
C MET A 1 -0.38 9.12 -35.73
N SER A 2 -0.47 9.90 -34.65
CA SER A 2 0.50 9.87 -33.55
C SER A 2 0.16 8.68 -32.65
N VAL A 3 1.08 7.73 -32.53
CA VAL A 3 0.96 6.63 -31.57
C VAL A 3 1.00 7.24 -30.16
N PRO A 4 0.07 6.92 -29.26
CA PRO A 4 0.14 7.41 -27.88
C PRO A 4 1.37 6.80 -27.22
N VAL A 5 2.28 7.65 -26.74
CA VAL A 5 3.40 7.23 -25.88
C VAL A 5 2.78 6.84 -24.54
N VAL A 6 2.67 5.54 -24.29
CA VAL A 6 2.36 5.02 -22.96
C VAL A 6 3.54 5.45 -22.08
N LYS A 7 3.31 6.32 -21.10
CA LYS A 7 4.32 6.60 -20.07
C LYS A 7 4.55 5.28 -19.35
N GLU A 8 5.69 4.64 -19.56
CA GLU A 8 6.07 3.47 -18.78
C GLU A 8 6.16 3.90 -17.32
N THR A 9 5.23 3.41 -16.52
CA THR A 9 5.23 3.62 -15.08
C THR A 9 5.97 2.46 -14.44
N CYS A 10 7.05 2.76 -13.71
CA CYS A 10 7.82 1.73 -13.01
C CYS A 10 6.98 1.13 -11.87
N PRO A 11 6.96 -0.21 -11.71
CA PRO A 11 6.36 -0.86 -10.54
C PRO A 11 6.92 -0.31 -9.23
N GLN A 12 6.05 -0.19 -8.23
CA GLN A 12 6.37 0.43 -6.95
C GLN A 12 6.18 -0.53 -5.77
N VAL A 13 6.86 -0.22 -4.67
CA VAL A 13 6.73 -0.86 -3.36
C VAL A 13 6.44 0.20 -2.30
N GLY A 14 5.85 -0.19 -1.18
CA GLY A 14 5.48 0.76 -0.14
C GLY A 14 4.24 0.37 0.66
N VAL A 15 3.76 1.32 1.47
CA VAL A 15 2.62 1.15 2.36
C VAL A 15 1.40 1.91 1.84
N PHE A 16 0.20 1.42 2.19
CA PHE A 16 -1.04 2.11 1.87
C PHE A 16 -2.06 2.02 3.01
N PHE A 17 -2.99 2.95 3.00
CA PHE A 17 -4.17 3.04 3.86
C PHE A 17 -5.41 3.32 3.01
N VAL A 18 -6.57 2.82 3.45
CA VAL A 18 -7.86 3.08 2.79
C VAL A 18 -8.78 3.85 3.73
N VAL A 19 -8.97 5.13 3.43
CA VAL A 19 -9.74 6.07 4.25
C VAL A 19 -10.97 6.52 3.48
N GLN A 20 -12.15 6.06 3.93
CA GLN A 20 -13.42 6.32 3.24
C GLN A 20 -13.38 5.99 1.73
N GLY A 21 -12.77 4.86 1.38
CA GLY A 21 -12.64 4.40 -0.01
C GLY A 21 -11.57 5.13 -0.84
N ARG A 22 -10.80 6.05 -0.25
CA ARG A 22 -9.63 6.67 -0.89
C ARG A 22 -8.35 6.01 -0.40
N VAL A 23 -7.46 5.70 -1.33
CA VAL A 23 -6.13 5.17 -1.04
C VAL A 23 -5.19 6.33 -0.74
N ILE A 24 -4.52 6.26 0.41
CA ILE A 24 -3.39 7.11 0.80
C ILE A 24 -2.16 6.20 0.80
N LEU A 25 -1.07 6.61 0.17
CA LEU A 25 0.09 5.76 -0.07
C LEU A 25 1.40 6.50 0.15
N ASP A 26 2.42 5.73 0.50
CA ASP A 26 3.82 6.13 0.49
C ASP A 26 4.61 5.05 -0.25
N THR A 27 5.17 5.42 -1.40
CA THR A 27 5.70 4.47 -2.36
C THR A 27 6.91 5.02 -3.08
N VAL A 28 7.82 4.12 -3.43
CA VAL A 28 8.95 4.39 -4.31
C VAL A 28 9.01 3.32 -5.40
N SER A 29 9.74 3.58 -6.48
CA SER A 29 10.02 2.53 -7.47
C SER A 29 10.80 1.37 -6.82
N VAL A 30 10.66 0.15 -7.34
CA VAL A 30 11.44 -1.00 -6.85
C VAL A 30 12.95 -0.71 -6.81
N ALA A 31 13.47 0.04 -7.78
CA ALA A 31 14.89 0.41 -7.84
C ALA A 31 15.35 1.35 -6.70
N GLN A 32 14.40 2.05 -6.06
CA GLN A 32 14.65 2.93 -4.92
C GLN A 32 14.23 2.31 -3.59
N GLY A 33 13.63 1.12 -3.62
CA GLY A 33 13.22 0.40 -2.42
C GLY A 33 14.41 -0.14 -1.65
N GLU A 34 14.16 -0.49 -0.40
CA GLU A 34 15.15 -0.98 0.55
C GLU A 34 15.07 -2.50 0.68
N PRO A 35 16.21 -3.22 0.71
CA PRO A 35 16.22 -4.64 0.99
C PRO A 35 15.78 -4.95 2.43
N TYR A 36 14.86 -5.90 2.58
CA TYR A 36 14.44 -6.46 3.86
C TYR A 36 14.28 -7.98 3.74
N GLY A 37 15.26 -8.71 4.26
CA GLY A 37 15.36 -10.15 4.04
C GLY A 37 15.49 -10.48 2.55
N GLU A 38 14.55 -11.26 2.01
CA GLU A 38 14.49 -11.63 0.59
C GLU A 38 13.65 -10.67 -0.27
N ALA A 39 13.04 -9.66 0.35
CA ALA A 39 12.16 -8.72 -0.32
C ALA A 39 12.80 -7.33 -0.48
N ILE A 40 12.23 -6.55 -1.39
CA ILE A 40 12.40 -5.11 -1.52
C ILE A 40 11.11 -4.45 -1.03
N GLU A 41 11.23 -3.49 -0.14
CA GLU A 41 10.10 -2.77 0.45
C GLU A 41 10.38 -1.27 0.60
N HIS A 42 9.41 -0.53 1.14
CA HIS A 42 9.57 0.90 1.43
C HIS A 42 8.65 1.34 2.57
N GLY A 43 9.17 2.20 3.43
CA GLY A 43 8.43 2.93 4.45
C GLY A 43 7.87 2.06 5.59
N GLY A 44 7.40 2.75 6.63
CA GLY A 44 6.71 2.18 7.78
C GLY A 44 5.33 2.82 7.95
N HIS A 45 4.31 2.03 8.31
CA HIS A 45 2.96 2.56 8.51
C HIS A 45 2.89 3.62 9.62
N HIS A 46 3.62 3.40 10.71
CA HIS A 46 3.70 4.34 11.83
C HIS A 46 4.43 5.63 11.42
N ASP A 47 5.65 5.49 10.91
CA ASP A 47 6.49 6.63 10.49
C ASP A 47 5.79 7.50 9.43
N PHE A 48 5.17 6.87 8.43
CA PHE A 48 4.39 7.60 7.42
C PHE A 48 3.23 8.37 8.06
N HIS A 49 2.47 7.73 8.96
CA HIS A 49 1.39 8.41 9.66
C HIS A 49 1.91 9.60 10.46
N GLU A 50 2.99 9.44 11.23
CA GLU A 50 3.59 10.50 12.05
C GLU A 50 4.06 11.69 11.21
N GLN A 51 4.76 11.43 10.10
CA GLN A 51 5.35 12.45 9.24
C GLN A 51 4.36 13.12 8.29
N LEU A 52 3.21 12.49 8.02
CA LEU A 52 2.21 13.03 7.11
C LEU A 52 1.68 14.39 7.60
N THR A 53 1.89 15.41 6.76
CA THR A 53 1.23 16.72 6.88
C THR A 53 -0.01 16.73 5.99
N PRO A 54 -1.23 16.71 6.56
CA PRO A 54 -2.45 16.47 5.77
C PRO A 54 -2.83 17.67 4.90
N SER A 55 -2.99 17.41 3.61
CA SER A 55 -3.37 18.37 2.57
C SER A 55 -4.78 18.13 2.02
N THR A 56 -5.26 16.89 2.06
CA THR A 56 -6.59 16.49 1.58
C THR A 56 -7.59 16.22 2.72
N PRO A 57 -8.91 16.25 2.48
CA PRO A 57 -9.91 15.87 3.49
C PRO A 57 -9.69 14.45 4.04
N ASN A 58 -9.35 13.47 3.18
CA ASN A 58 -9.10 12.09 3.60
C ASN A 58 -7.83 11.97 4.46
N GLU A 59 -6.77 12.73 4.15
CA GLU A 59 -5.56 12.78 4.99
C GLU A 59 -5.84 13.44 6.34
N ARG A 60 -6.71 14.45 6.41
CA ARG A 60 -7.12 15.04 7.71
C ARG A 60 -7.88 14.00 8.56
N ILE A 61 -8.78 13.23 7.95
CA ILE A 61 -9.50 12.13 8.62
C ILE A 61 -8.53 11.03 9.07
N PHE A 62 -7.55 10.70 8.24
CA PHE A 62 -6.50 9.73 8.55
C PHE A 62 -5.69 10.18 9.78
N LYS A 63 -5.23 11.43 9.77
CA LYS A 63 -4.30 11.97 10.76
C LYS A 63 -4.90 12.13 12.16
N VAL A 64 -6.22 12.30 12.29
CA VAL A 64 -6.91 12.40 13.60
C VAL A 64 -7.21 11.05 14.26
N ARG A 65 -6.79 9.94 13.66
CA ARG A 65 -6.92 8.59 14.21
C ARG A 65 -5.54 7.95 14.41
N PRO A 66 -5.41 6.94 15.28
CA PRO A 66 -4.21 6.10 15.33
C PRO A 66 -3.88 5.52 13.95
N TYR A 67 -2.59 5.30 13.68
CA TYR A 67 -2.13 4.81 12.37
C TYR A 67 -2.76 3.47 11.99
N ASP A 68 -3.09 2.61 12.96
CA ASP A 68 -3.68 1.29 12.75
C ASP A 68 -5.22 1.29 12.67
N TYR A 69 -5.87 2.46 12.80
CA TYR A 69 -7.33 2.55 12.84
C TYR A 69 -7.99 2.15 11.51
N PHE A 70 -7.41 2.56 10.38
CA PHE A 70 -7.95 2.33 9.05
C PHE A 70 -7.38 1.05 8.41
N PRO A 71 -8.12 0.41 7.48
CA PRO A 71 -7.59 -0.69 6.67
C PRO A 71 -6.29 -0.27 5.98
N ARG A 72 -5.29 -1.11 6.06
CA ARG A 72 -3.95 -0.83 5.54
C ARG A 72 -3.35 -2.07 4.91
N GLY A 73 -2.21 -1.87 4.26
CA GLY A 73 -1.44 -2.96 3.69
C GLY A 73 -0.10 -2.50 3.16
N ARG A 74 0.60 -3.41 2.50
CA ARG A 74 1.94 -3.20 1.96
C ARG A 74 2.08 -3.94 0.65
N VAL A 75 2.78 -3.32 -0.29
CA VAL A 75 3.31 -3.98 -1.49
C VAL A 75 4.81 -4.15 -1.31
N VAL A 76 5.27 -5.39 -1.40
CA VAL A 76 6.70 -5.73 -1.44
C VAL A 76 7.00 -6.47 -2.73
N TYR A 77 8.27 -6.47 -3.11
CA TYR A 77 8.75 -7.21 -4.28
C TYR A 77 9.77 -8.26 -3.88
N PHE A 78 9.59 -9.49 -4.33
CA PHE A 78 10.55 -10.57 -4.20
C PHE A 78 11.31 -10.74 -5.53
N PRO A 79 12.61 -10.40 -5.60
CA PRO A 79 13.41 -10.58 -6.82
C PRO A 79 13.46 -12.02 -7.30
N VAL A 80 13.39 -12.98 -6.36
CA VAL A 80 13.23 -14.40 -6.62
C VAL A 80 11.99 -14.87 -5.84
N PRO A 81 10.90 -15.31 -6.50
CA PRO A 81 10.79 -15.70 -7.91
C PRO A 81 10.29 -14.60 -8.86
N ASN A 82 10.66 -13.33 -8.67
CA ASN A 82 10.16 -12.18 -9.45
C ASN A 82 8.64 -11.98 -9.28
N THR A 83 8.23 -11.69 -8.04
CA THR A 83 6.80 -11.60 -7.67
C THR A 83 6.55 -10.45 -6.72
N PHE A 84 5.52 -9.67 -6.99
CA PHE A 84 4.99 -8.70 -6.02
C PHE A 84 4.04 -9.41 -5.08
N ARG A 85 4.06 -9.03 -3.81
CA ARG A 85 3.05 -9.46 -2.85
C ARG A 85 2.35 -8.25 -2.28
N LEU A 86 1.03 -8.24 -2.44
CA LEU A 86 0.12 -7.26 -1.87
C LEU A 86 -0.49 -7.85 -0.61
N TYR A 87 0.08 -7.46 0.53
CA TYR A 87 -0.48 -7.77 1.85
C TYR A 87 -1.55 -6.74 2.19
N ALA A 88 -2.72 -7.20 2.65
CA ALA A 88 -3.84 -6.32 2.94
C ALA A 88 -4.64 -6.72 4.17
N ASP A 89 -5.32 -5.75 4.76
CA ASP A 89 -6.39 -6.01 5.71
C ASP A 89 -7.52 -6.85 5.05
N ARG A 90 -7.98 -7.89 5.74
CA ARG A 90 -9.06 -8.79 5.32
C ARG A 90 -10.40 -8.12 5.00
N CYS A 91 -10.64 -6.90 5.50
CA CYS A 91 -11.88 -6.19 5.18
C CYS A 91 -11.85 -5.46 3.83
N LEU A 92 -10.71 -5.46 3.14
CA LEU A 92 -10.59 -4.89 1.81
C LEU A 92 -11.11 -5.86 0.75
N GLY A 93 -12.02 -5.37 -0.09
CA GLY A 93 -12.61 -6.13 -1.18
C GLY A 93 -11.76 -6.13 -2.44
N PRO A 94 -12.06 -7.01 -3.42
CA PRO A 94 -11.28 -7.16 -4.65
C PRO A 94 -11.15 -5.87 -5.47
N ASP A 95 -12.19 -5.05 -5.55
CA ASP A 95 -12.15 -3.80 -6.32
C ASP A 95 -11.17 -2.78 -5.72
N THR A 96 -11.10 -2.68 -4.38
CA THR A 96 -10.12 -1.83 -3.71
C THR A 96 -8.70 -2.35 -3.90
N LEU A 97 -8.50 -3.68 -3.82
CA LEU A 97 -7.18 -4.27 -4.07
C LEU A 97 -6.72 -4.06 -5.53
N ARG A 98 -7.64 -4.10 -6.49
CA ARG A 98 -7.35 -3.76 -7.89
C ARG A 98 -6.91 -2.30 -8.03
N GLN A 99 -7.63 -1.38 -7.40
CA GLN A 99 -7.27 0.05 -7.38
C GLN A 99 -5.89 0.27 -6.74
N VAL A 100 -5.56 -0.44 -5.65
CA VAL A 100 -4.24 -0.38 -5.04
C VAL A 100 -3.17 -0.88 -6.02
N ALA A 101 -3.37 -2.04 -6.66
CA ALA A 101 -2.42 -2.55 -7.64
C ALA A 101 -2.18 -1.60 -8.83
N GLU A 102 -3.23 -0.90 -9.29
CA GLU A 102 -3.12 0.13 -10.32
C GLU A 102 -2.27 1.33 -9.85
N LEU A 103 -2.51 1.82 -8.62
CA LEU A 103 -1.77 2.93 -8.03
C LEU A 103 -0.28 2.60 -7.77
N PHE A 104 0.05 1.33 -7.57
CA PHE A 104 1.42 0.84 -7.45
C PHE A 104 2.06 0.45 -8.79
N HIS A 105 1.36 0.70 -9.91
CA HIS A 105 1.82 0.39 -11.27
C HIS A 105 2.15 -1.09 -11.50
N LEU A 106 1.33 -2.00 -10.95
CA LEU A 106 1.55 -3.45 -11.01
C LEU A 106 0.94 -4.12 -12.25
N ALA A 107 0.48 -3.35 -13.24
CA ALA A 107 -0.09 -3.92 -14.46
C ALA A 107 0.96 -4.79 -15.19
N GLY A 108 0.55 -6.00 -15.57
CA GLY A 108 1.42 -6.98 -16.24
C GLY A 108 2.47 -7.64 -15.33
N GLN A 109 2.48 -7.34 -14.03
CA GLN A 109 3.36 -7.98 -13.06
C GLN A 109 2.73 -9.26 -12.48
N ASN A 110 3.56 -10.18 -11.98
CA ASN A 110 3.08 -11.27 -11.15
C ASN A 110 2.76 -10.75 -9.74
N VAL A 111 1.49 -10.77 -9.34
CA VAL A 111 1.03 -10.23 -8.05
C VAL A 111 0.30 -11.30 -7.25
N GLU A 112 0.83 -11.64 -6.08
CA GLU A 112 0.16 -12.47 -5.09
C GLU A 112 -0.58 -11.60 -4.07
N HIS A 113 -1.81 -11.98 -3.76
CA HIS A 113 -2.62 -11.31 -2.74
C HIS A 113 -2.58 -12.13 -1.46
N ALA A 114 -2.25 -11.49 -0.35
CA ALA A 114 -2.19 -12.13 0.96
C ALA A 114 -2.89 -11.25 2.01
N PHE A 115 -3.48 -11.89 3.00
CA PHE A 115 -3.93 -11.20 4.20
C PHE A 115 -2.86 -11.34 5.29
N ASP A 116 -2.62 -10.28 6.04
CA ASP A 116 -1.63 -10.26 7.11
C ASP A 116 -2.31 -9.86 8.43
N GLU A 117 -2.12 -10.67 9.47
CA GLU A 117 -2.68 -10.43 10.80
C GLU A 117 -2.12 -9.14 11.45
N HIS A 118 -0.95 -8.67 11.01
CA HIS A 118 -0.37 -7.40 11.45
C HIS A 118 -1.10 -6.18 10.86
N TYR A 119 -1.93 -6.33 9.82
CA TYR A 119 -2.63 -5.23 9.14
C TYR A 119 -4.11 -5.11 9.49
N GLN A 120 -4.51 -5.57 10.67
CA GLN A 120 -5.89 -5.47 11.12
C GLN A 120 -6.25 -4.04 11.55
N CYS A 121 -7.29 -3.47 10.95
CA CYS A 121 -7.89 -2.20 11.35
C CYS A 121 -8.82 -2.33 12.55
N ALA A 122 -9.35 -1.20 13.04
CA ALA A 122 -10.28 -1.14 14.16
C ALA A 122 -11.58 -1.96 13.95
N ARG A 123 -11.98 -2.21 12.70
CA ARG A 123 -13.12 -3.09 12.38
C ARG A 123 -12.73 -4.57 12.50
N CYS A 124 -11.51 -4.92 12.12
CA CYS A 124 -11.03 -6.28 12.05
C CYS A 124 -10.43 -6.78 13.37
N ASN A 125 -9.86 -5.90 14.18
CA ASN A 125 -9.35 -6.19 15.50
C ASN A 125 -9.85 -5.13 16.48
N ARG A 126 -10.69 -5.53 17.43
CA ARG A 126 -11.21 -4.63 18.47
C ARG A 126 -10.18 -4.28 19.55
N ASN A 127 -9.06 -5.01 19.59
CA ASN A 127 -7.91 -4.75 20.45
C ASN A 127 -6.81 -3.97 19.71
N TYR A 128 -7.16 -3.20 18.68
CA TYR A 128 -6.19 -2.30 18.02
C TYR A 128 -5.58 -1.36 19.07
N LEU A 129 -4.29 -1.06 18.94
CA LEU A 129 -3.55 -0.35 19.98
C LEU A 129 -4.01 1.11 19.97
N LEU A 130 -4.61 1.54 21.08
CA LEU A 130 -4.89 2.95 21.38
C LEU A 130 -3.60 3.70 21.70
#